data_AF-B6A8I9-F1
#
_entry.id   AF-B6A8I9-F1
#
_cell.length_a   1.000
_cell.length_b   1.000
_cell.length_c   1.000
_cell.angle_alpha   90.00
_cell.angle_beta   90.00
_cell.angle_gamma   90.00
#
_symmetry.space_group_name_H-M   'P 1'
#
loop_
_entity.id
_entity.type
_entity.pdbx_description
1 polymer ?
#
loop_
_entity_poly.entity_id
_entity_poly.type
_entity_poly.pdbx_seq_one_letter_code
_entity_poly.pdbx_strand_id
1 'polypeptide(L)'
;TTVYRCPDAGIASQAARWADRKYYNPNEGSTKTIHITYALTTNFQTTNPSYCSKLVLQAYYYGTGSNKVIRNPGNAIIVPTSIPTYFLRPYWLTNKGKF
;
A
#
# COMPACT_ATOMS: atom_id res chain seq x y z
N THR A 1 5.57 3.15 18.43
CA THR A 1 5.43 3.36 16.97
C THR A 1 4.23 4.25 16.67
N THR A 2 4.26 5.14 15.67
CA THR A 2 3.08 5.96 15.33
C THR A 2 2.15 5.21 14.37
N VAL A 3 0.86 5.19 14.65
CA VAL A 3 -0.15 4.52 13.81
C VAL A 3 -0.94 5.55 13.03
N TYR A 4 -1.14 5.28 11.75
CA TYR A 4 -1.95 6.10 10.84
C TYR A 4 -3.10 5.27 10.28
N ARG A 5 -4.27 5.88 10.06
CA ARG A 5 -5.46 5.21 9.53
C ARG A 5 -6.07 6.00 8.37
N CYS A 6 -6.38 5.31 7.27
CA CYS A 6 -7.20 5.88 6.20
C CYS A 6 -8.62 6.14 6.74
N PRO A 7 -9.17 7.36 6.60
CA PRO A 7 -10.47 7.69 7.17
C PRO A 7 -11.63 6.95 6.49
N ASP A 8 -11.44 6.53 5.24
CA ASP A 8 -12.43 5.76 4.47
C ASP A 8 -12.16 4.25 4.60
N ALA A 9 -13.05 3.57 5.34
CA ALA A 9 -12.94 2.14 5.57
C ALA A 9 -13.17 1.30 4.30
N GLY A 10 -13.99 1.79 3.36
CA GLY A 10 -14.25 1.11 2.09
C GLY A 10 -13.01 1.12 1.19
N ILE A 11 -12.29 2.23 1.15
CA ILE A 11 -11.01 2.38 0.45
C ILE A 11 -9.93 1.52 1.09
N ALA A 12 -9.84 1.52 2.42
CA ALA A 12 -8.89 0.67 3.14
C ALA A 12 -9.14 -0.83 2.88
N SER A 13 -10.42 -1.25 2.85
CA SER A 13 -10.81 -2.64 2.54
C SER A 13 -10.49 -3.04 1.10
N GLN A 14 -10.70 -2.15 0.14
CA GLN A 14 -10.31 -2.35 -1.26
C GLN A 14 -8.79 -2.53 -1.41
N ALA A 15 -8.00 -1.62 -0.81
CA ALA A 15 -6.55 -1.71 -0.80
C ALA A 15 -6.06 -3.03 -0.16
N ALA A 16 -6.66 -3.44 0.96
CA ALA A 16 -6.32 -4.68 1.64
C ALA A 16 -6.57 -5.91 0.76
N ARG A 17 -7.75 -6.02 0.11
CA ARG A 17 -8.06 -7.11 -0.82
C ARG A 17 -7.10 -7.18 -2.00
N TRP A 18 -6.73 -6.02 -2.54
CA TRP A 18 -5.74 -5.99 -3.62
C TRP A 18 -4.37 -6.49 -3.16
N ALA A 19 -3.93 -6.06 -1.97
CA ALA A 19 -2.65 -6.47 -1.41
C ALA A 19 -2.62 -7.99 -1.13
N ASP A 20 -3.71 -8.53 -0.61
CA ASP A 20 -3.88 -9.96 -0.37
C ASP A 20 -3.76 -10.76 -1.68
N ARG A 21 -4.56 -10.41 -2.69
CA ARG A 21 -4.52 -11.06 -4.01
C ARG A 21 -3.16 -10.95 -4.70
N LYS A 22 -2.44 -9.86 -4.48
CA LYS A 22 -1.19 -9.59 -5.21
C LYS A 22 0.07 -10.10 -4.51
N TYR A 23 0.09 -10.17 -3.19
CA TYR A 23 1.28 -10.52 -2.41
C TYR A 23 1.12 -11.72 -1.48
N TYR A 24 -0.11 -12.21 -1.28
CA TYR A 24 -0.39 -13.30 -0.36
C TYR A 24 -1.00 -14.51 -1.07
N ASN A 25 -2.23 -14.37 -1.56
CA ASN A 25 -2.96 -15.44 -2.23
C ASN A 25 -3.92 -14.86 -3.28
N PRO A 26 -3.76 -15.18 -4.57
CA PRO A 26 -4.61 -14.62 -5.63
C PRO A 26 -6.09 -15.00 -5.52
N ASN A 27 -6.41 -16.06 -4.77
CA ASN A 27 -7.75 -16.57 -4.54
C ASN A 27 -8.31 -16.20 -3.16
N GLU A 28 -7.67 -15.28 -2.42
CA GLU A 28 -8.08 -14.86 -1.06
C GLU A 28 -8.16 -16.02 -0.04
N GLY A 29 -7.38 -17.08 -0.25
CA GLY A 29 -7.30 -18.23 0.66
C GLY A 29 -6.39 -17.98 1.88
N SER A 30 -6.55 -18.80 2.92
CA SER A 30 -5.81 -18.69 4.18
C SER A 30 -4.33 -19.11 4.11
N THR A 31 -3.90 -19.70 3.00
CA THR A 31 -2.51 -20.14 2.79
C THR A 31 -1.79 -19.16 1.89
N LYS A 32 -0.59 -18.72 2.28
CA LYS A 32 0.27 -17.90 1.43
C LYS A 32 0.80 -18.71 0.25
N THR A 33 0.53 -18.27 -0.97
CA THR A 33 1.02 -18.92 -2.20
C THR A 33 1.99 -18.05 -2.97
N ILE A 34 1.97 -16.73 -2.75
CA ILE A 34 2.84 -15.77 -3.43
C ILE A 34 4.07 -15.46 -2.56
N HIS A 35 5.25 -15.57 -3.15
CA HIS A 35 6.53 -15.27 -2.50
C HIS A 35 7.24 -14.16 -3.27
N ILE A 36 7.42 -13.01 -2.62
CA ILE A 36 8.12 -11.85 -3.19
C ILE A 36 9.54 -11.76 -2.63
N THR A 37 10.50 -11.42 -3.48
CA THR A 37 11.86 -11.13 -3.05
C THR A 37 11.91 -9.74 -2.43
N TYR A 38 12.49 -9.64 -1.23
CA TYR A 38 12.69 -8.35 -0.59
C TYR A 38 13.87 -7.62 -1.26
N ALA A 39 13.61 -6.48 -1.91
CA ALA A 39 14.67 -5.60 -2.40
C ALA A 39 14.18 -4.16 -2.53
N LEU A 40 15.08 -3.21 -2.25
CA LEU A 40 14.84 -1.79 -2.46
C LEU A 40 14.99 -1.46 -3.95
N THR A 41 13.87 -1.25 -4.63
CA THR A 41 13.84 -0.87 -6.05
C THR A 41 13.03 0.40 -6.26
N THR A 42 13.45 1.22 -7.21
CA THR A 42 12.76 2.46 -7.57
C THR A 42 11.57 2.21 -8.50
N ASN A 43 11.48 1.05 -9.14
CA ASN A 43 10.36 0.72 -10.03
C ASN A 43 9.09 0.45 -9.21
N PHE A 44 8.18 1.43 -9.20
CA PHE A 44 6.91 1.35 -8.47
C PHE A 44 5.86 0.45 -9.15
N GLN A 45 6.00 0.14 -10.44
CA GLN A 45 5.00 -0.66 -11.17
C GLN A 45 5.22 -2.17 -10.96
N THR A 46 6.47 -2.58 -10.79
CA THR A 46 6.82 -3.97 -10.55
C THR A 46 6.44 -4.40 -9.13
N THR A 47 5.87 -5.59 -8.97
CA THR A 47 5.42 -6.13 -7.67
C THR A 47 6.41 -7.11 -7.03
N ASN A 48 7.37 -7.62 -7.78
CA ASN A 48 8.48 -8.44 -7.31
C ASN A 48 9.77 -8.05 -8.07
N PRO A 49 10.84 -7.56 -7.41
CA PRO A 49 11.00 -7.44 -5.96
C PRO A 49 10.28 -6.23 -5.34
N SER A 50 10.04 -6.28 -4.03
CA SER A 50 9.34 -5.23 -3.28
C SER A 50 9.85 -5.08 -1.85
N TYR A 51 9.34 -4.07 -1.13
CA TYR A 51 9.71 -3.74 0.25
C TYR A 51 8.52 -3.12 1.00
N CYS A 52 8.60 -3.07 2.33
CA CYS A 52 7.47 -2.80 3.23
C CYS A 52 6.63 -1.57 2.83
N SER A 53 7.26 -0.41 2.64
CA SER A 53 6.58 0.84 2.31
C SER A 53 6.04 0.87 0.88
N LYS A 54 6.71 0.21 -0.07
CA LYS A 54 6.21 0.06 -1.45
C LYS A 54 4.94 -0.77 -1.51
N LEU A 55 4.87 -1.88 -0.77
CA LEU A 55 3.66 -2.71 -0.68
C LEU A 55 2.44 -1.91 -0.21
N VAL A 56 2.63 -1.08 0.83
CA VAL A 56 1.55 -0.22 1.36
C VAL A 56 1.07 0.77 0.30
N LEU A 57 1.97 1.48 -0.39
CA LEU A 57 1.56 2.43 -1.41
C LEU A 57 0.93 1.76 -2.64
N GLN A 58 1.48 0.63 -3.10
CA GLN A 58 0.93 -0.11 -4.24
C GLN A 58 -0.50 -0.57 -3.96
N ALA A 59 -0.79 -1.01 -2.74
CA ALA A 59 -2.14 -1.41 -2.33
C ALA A 59 -3.17 -0.28 -2.49
N TYR A 60 -2.85 0.92 -2.02
CA TYR A 60 -3.76 2.07 -2.16
C TYR A 60 -3.71 2.72 -3.56
N TYR A 61 -2.64 2.54 -4.33
CA TYR A 61 -2.53 3.11 -5.67
C TYR A 61 -3.28 2.28 -6.72
N TYR A 62 -3.19 0.95 -6.64
CA TYR A 62 -3.79 0.03 -7.62
C TYR A 62 -5.08 -0.63 -7.14
N GLY A 63 -5.29 -0.71 -5.82
CA GLY A 63 -6.39 -1.47 -5.23
C GLY A 63 -7.71 -0.73 -5.10
N THR A 64 -7.76 0.58 -5.35
CA THR A 64 -8.90 1.44 -4.99
C THR A 64 -9.78 1.82 -6.19
N GLY A 65 -9.66 1.08 -7.29
CA GLY A 65 -10.45 1.27 -8.51
C GLY A 65 -10.20 2.63 -9.15
N SER A 66 -11.28 3.34 -9.48
CA SER A 66 -11.21 4.69 -10.06
C SER A 66 -10.86 5.79 -9.04
N ASN A 67 -10.80 5.48 -7.74
CA ASN A 67 -10.48 6.46 -6.72
C ASN A 67 -8.98 6.79 -6.73
N LYS A 68 -8.67 8.06 -6.94
CA LYS A 68 -7.30 8.57 -6.90
C LYS A 68 -6.86 8.82 -5.45
N VAL A 69 -6.41 7.76 -4.77
CA VAL A 69 -6.02 7.82 -3.34
C VAL A 69 -4.58 8.26 -3.13
N ILE A 70 -3.68 7.84 -4.01
CA ILE A 70 -2.24 8.03 -3.87
C ILE A 70 -1.72 8.89 -5.03
N ARG A 71 -0.93 9.92 -4.71
CA ARG A 71 -0.10 10.64 -5.69
C ARG A 71 0.94 9.68 -6.26
N ASN A 72 1.12 9.69 -7.59
CA ASN A 72 2.14 8.88 -8.26
C ASN A 72 3.53 9.15 -7.62
N PRO A 73 4.17 8.13 -7.01
CA PRO A 73 5.46 8.30 -6.36
C PRO A 73 6.64 8.39 -7.35
N GLY A 74 6.41 8.13 -8.64
CA GLY A 74 7.46 8.10 -9.66
C GLY A 74 8.46 6.97 -9.42
N ASN A 75 9.68 7.16 -9.92
CA ASN A 75 10.79 6.20 -9.77
C ASN A 75 11.66 6.57 -8.56
N ALA A 76 11.11 6.46 -7.36
CA ALA A 76 11.80 6.80 -6.11
C ALA A 76 11.66 5.69 -5.06
N ILE A 77 12.62 5.63 -4.13
CA ILE A 77 12.49 4.81 -2.93
C ILE A 77 11.50 5.49 -1.98
N ILE A 78 10.48 4.74 -1.56
CA ILE A 78 9.44 5.21 -0.65
C ILE A 78 9.93 4.99 0.77
N VAL A 79 10.22 6.06 1.49
CA VAL A 79 10.60 5.97 2.90
C VAL A 79 9.35 5.70 3.74
N PRO A 80 9.35 4.77 4.71
CA PRO A 80 8.17 4.46 5.52
C PRO A 80 7.53 5.68 6.21
N THR A 81 8.34 6.63 6.67
CA THR A 81 7.87 7.85 7.33
C THR A 81 7.20 8.85 6.38
N SER A 82 7.45 8.77 5.07
CA SER A 82 6.83 9.65 4.08
C SER A 82 5.52 9.10 3.52
N ILE A 83 5.11 7.87 3.85
CA ILE A 83 3.86 7.25 3.39
C ILE A 83 2.64 8.19 3.53
N PRO A 84 2.40 8.87 4.67
CA PRO A 84 1.24 9.75 4.81
C PRO A 84 1.21 10.90 3.79
N THR A 85 2.37 11.36 3.31
CA THR A 85 2.50 12.49 2.37
C THR A 85 2.08 12.16 0.93
N TYR A 86 1.84 10.89 0.63
CA TYR A 86 1.37 10.45 -0.69
C TYR A 86 -0.15 10.39 -0.79
N PHE A 87 -0.87 10.33 0.33
CA PHE A 87 -2.32 10.30 0.33
C PHE A 87 -2.89 11.65 -0.12
N LEU A 88 -3.87 11.60 -1.03
CA LEU A 88 -4.58 12.77 -1.55
C LEU A 88 -5.85 13.03 -0.73
N ARG A 89 -6.37 14.25 -0.76
CA ARG A 89 -7.72 14.54 -0.20
C ARG A 89 -8.78 13.76 -1.01
N PRO A 90 -9.83 13.22 -0.37
CA PRO A 90 -10.16 13.30 1.06
C PRO A 90 -9.53 12.20 1.95
N TYR A 91 -8.61 11.39 1.42
CA TYR A 91 -8.07 10.18 2.05
C TYR A 91 -6.85 10.40 2.96
N TRP A 92 -6.58 11.63 3.38
CA TRP A 92 -5.45 11.93 4.25
C TRP A 92 -5.46 11.06 5.51
N LEU A 93 -4.32 10.42 5.77
CA LEU A 93 -4.21 9.53 6.90
C LEU A 93 -4.36 10.30 8.21
N THR A 94 -5.21 9.77 9.09
CA THR A 94 -5.38 10.30 10.44
C THR A 94 -4.37 9.65 11.37
N ASN A 95 -3.59 10.46 12.09
CA ASN A 95 -2.71 9.97 13.16
C ASN A 95 -3.58 9.43 14.32
N LYS A 96 -3.31 8.20 14.74
CA LYS A 96 -4.01 7.50 15.84
C LYS A 96 -3.18 7.41 17.12
N GLY A 97 -2.04 8.08 17.17
CA GLY A 97 -1.15 8.13 18.31
C GLY A 97 -0.01 7.12 18.23
N LYS A 98 0.70 6.97 19.36
CA LYS A 98 1.75 5.98 19.54
C LYS A 98 1.19 4.79 20.30
N PHE A 99 1.49 3.59 19.80
CA PHE A 99 1.26 2.32 20.47
C PHE A 99 2.61 1.62 20.66
#